data_AF-A0A9D0CTJ1-F1
#
_entry.id   AF-A0A9D0CTJ1-F1
#
_cell.length_a   1.000
_cell.length_b   1.000
_cell.length_c   1.000
_cell.angle_alpha   90.00
_cell.angle_beta   90.00
_cell.angle_gamma   90.00
#
_symmetry.space_group_name_H-M   'P 1'
#
loop_
_entity.id
_entity.type
_entity.pdbx_description
1 polymer ?
#
loop_
_entity_poly.entity_id
_entity_poly.type
_entity_poly.pdbx_seq_one_letter_code
_entity_poly.pdbx_strand_id
1 'polypeptide(L)'
;MSTRVADPQKSSSRPAITLLGAILAILGAAAVLRISTMLAFLLPRLAEGELTFFSHQALFQAMWAVFAVSLLIAGVSLIVSGVRGKRRDLVPGLTLYFLGASLAINGLLLLTYGHLLYGALAIAIGAVAILVEWGTEVV
;
A
#
# COMPACT_ATOMS: atom_id res chain seq x y z
N MET A 1 0.70 -24.99 -43.62
CA MET A 1 0.57 -25.61 -42.28
C MET A 1 1.26 -24.68 -41.28
N SER A 2 0.51 -23.82 -40.58
CA SER A 2 1.07 -22.86 -39.62
C SER A 2 1.11 -23.51 -38.25
N THR A 3 2.31 -23.84 -37.78
CA THR A 3 2.54 -24.30 -36.40
C THR A 3 2.33 -23.11 -35.47
N ARG A 4 1.16 -23.04 -34.82
CA ARG A 4 0.99 -22.22 -33.62
C ARG A 4 1.96 -22.76 -32.57
N VAL A 5 3.12 -22.13 -32.45
CA VAL A 5 3.96 -22.25 -31.27
C VAL A 5 3.13 -21.71 -30.11
N ALA A 6 2.62 -22.62 -29.27
CA ALA A 6 1.95 -22.24 -28.05
C ALA A 6 2.99 -21.59 -27.14
N ASP A 7 2.88 -20.28 -26.93
CA ASP A 7 3.68 -19.53 -25.97
C ASP A 7 3.59 -20.18 -24.57
N PRO A 8 4.67 -20.79 -24.04
CA PRO A 8 4.64 -21.47 -22.74
C PRO A 8 4.50 -20.49 -21.56
N GLN A 9 4.71 -19.19 -21.78
CA GLN A 9 4.61 -18.15 -20.75
C GLN A 9 3.18 -17.70 -20.43
N LYS A 10 2.15 -18.23 -21.11
CA LYS A 10 0.80 -17.64 -21.09
C LYS A 10 -0.05 -17.99 -19.87
N SER A 11 0.32 -19.01 -19.06
CA SER A 11 -0.49 -19.50 -17.95
C SER A 11 0.05 -19.21 -16.54
N SER A 12 1.35 -18.93 -16.35
CA SER A 12 1.95 -18.86 -15.01
C SER A 12 1.80 -17.52 -14.29
N SER A 13 1.59 -16.42 -15.00
CA SER A 13 1.54 -15.08 -14.40
C SER A 13 0.22 -14.77 -13.69
N ARG A 14 -0.89 -15.35 -14.15
CA ARG A 14 -2.23 -15.15 -13.57
C ARG A 14 -2.34 -15.62 -12.12
N PRO A 15 -1.96 -16.87 -11.76
CA PRO A 15 -2.04 -17.31 -10.36
C PRO A 15 -1.10 -16.51 -9.46
N ALA A 16 0.06 -16.09 -9.96
CA ALA A 16 1.01 -15.27 -9.20
C ALA A 16 0.45 -13.89 -8.85
N ILE A 17 -0.19 -13.20 -9.81
CA ILE A 17 -0.82 -11.89 -9.58
C ILE A 17 -1.96 -12.00 -8.57
N THR A 18 -2.82 -13.01 -8.70
CA THR A 18 -3.93 -13.23 -7.77
C THR A 18 -3.43 -13.57 -6.37
N LEU A 19 -2.40 -14.41 -6.25
CA LEU A 19 -1.80 -14.77 -4.97
C LEU A 19 -1.16 -13.55 -4.29
N LEU A 20 -0.40 -12.74 -5.03
CA LEU A 20 0.15 -11.48 -4.53
C LEU A 20 -0.98 -10.57 -4.03
N GLY A 21 -2.04 -10.42 -4.83
CA GLY A 21 -3.21 -9.63 -4.45
C GLY A 21 -3.86 -10.11 -3.16
N ALA A 22 -4.03 -11.42 -2.99
CA ALA A 22 -4.56 -12.01 -1.76
C ALA A 22 -3.68 -11.72 -0.54
N ILE A 23 -2.36 -11.85 -0.67
CA ILE A 23 -1.41 -11.53 0.40
C ILE A 23 -1.54 -10.06 0.80
N LEU A 24 -1.51 -9.14 -0.18
CA LEU A 24 -1.61 -7.70 0.11
C LEU A 24 -2.96 -7.34 0.72
N ALA A 25 -4.06 -7.95 0.26
CA ALA A 25 -5.38 -7.72 0.81
C ALA A 25 -5.49 -8.19 2.27
N ILE A 26 -4.95 -9.37 2.59
CA ILE A 26 -4.94 -9.90 3.96
C ILE A 26 -4.10 -9.00 4.88
N LEU A 27 -2.90 -8.60 4.43
CA LEU A 27 -2.04 -7.70 5.20
C LEU A 27 -2.69 -6.33 5.42
N GLY A 28 -3.30 -5.76 4.39
CA GLY A 28 -4.05 -4.51 4.46
C GLY A 28 -5.22 -4.60 5.45
N ALA A 29 -6.04 -5.64 5.34
CA ALA A 29 -7.18 -5.86 6.24
C ALA A 29 -6.74 -6.04 7.70
N ALA A 30 -5.70 -6.84 7.95
CA ALA A 30 -5.15 -7.04 9.29
C ALA A 30 -4.58 -5.73 9.87
N ALA A 31 -3.90 -4.93 9.05
CA ALA A 31 -3.40 -3.63 9.45
C ALA A 31 -4.53 -2.64 9.78
N VAL A 32 -5.59 -2.58 8.96
CA VAL A 32 -6.77 -1.73 9.22
C VAL A 32 -7.39 -2.07 10.58
N LEU A 33 -7.57 -3.37 10.88
CA LEU A 33 -8.12 -3.81 12.17
C LEU A 33 -7.25 -3.39 13.36
N ARG A 34 -5.92 -3.45 13.22
CA ARG A 34 -5.01 -3.01 14.27
C ARG A 34 -5.06 -1.49 14.46
N ILE A 35 -5.05 -0.74 13.37
CA ILE A 35 -4.99 0.74 13.42
C ILE A 35 -6.31 1.33 13.90
N SER A 36 -7.45 0.74 13.53
CA SER A 36 -8.77 1.22 13.96
C SER A 36 -8.91 1.23 15.49
N THR A 37 -8.38 0.20 16.19
CA THR A 37 -8.40 0.16 17.65
C THR A 37 -7.56 1.28 18.29
N MET A 38 -6.41 1.61 17.71
CA MET A 38 -5.55 2.70 18.19
C MET A 38 -6.13 4.08 17.89
N LEU A 39 -6.71 4.29 16.72
CA LEU A 39 -7.37 5.54 16.37
C LEU A 39 -8.62 5.80 17.22
N ALA A 40 -9.42 4.77 17.50
CA ALA A 40 -10.59 4.89 18.38
C ALA A 40 -10.21 5.32 19.81
N PHE A 41 -8.99 5.00 20.25
CA PHE A 41 -8.46 5.45 21.54
C PHE A 41 -7.88 6.87 21.50
N LEU A 42 -7.20 7.24 20.41
CA LEU A 42 -6.48 8.52 20.30
C LEU A 42 -7.38 9.70 19.93
N LEU A 43 -8.38 9.50 19.05
CA LEU A 43 -9.23 10.58 18.55
C LEU A 43 -10.03 11.30 19.66
N PRO A 44 -10.64 10.61 20.65
CA PRO A 44 -11.34 11.29 21.73
C PRO A 44 -10.41 12.15 22.59
N ARG A 45 -9.20 11.65 22.89
CA ARG A 45 -8.20 12.38 23.70
C ARG A 45 -7.69 13.65 23.02
N LEU A 46 -7.58 13.62 21.69
CA LEU A 46 -7.28 14.82 20.91
C LEU A 46 -8.43 15.83 20.93
N ALA A 47 -9.67 15.36 20.87
CA ALA A 47 -10.85 16.23 20.95
C ALA A 47 -11.01 16.87 22.34
N GLU A 48 -10.52 16.21 23.39
CA GLU A 48 -10.48 16.70 24.77
C GLU A 48 -9.35 17.71 25.04
N GLY A 49 -8.51 18.02 24.04
CA GLY A 49 -7.53 19.12 24.11
C GLY A 49 -6.09 18.71 24.45
N GLU A 50 -5.77 17.41 24.53
CA GLU A 50 -4.40 16.90 24.76
C GLU A 50 -3.52 16.95 23.47
N LEU A 51 -3.58 18.06 22.74
CA LEU A 51 -3.09 18.18 21.36
C LEU A 51 -1.57 18.11 21.22
N THR A 52 -0.79 18.61 22.16
CA THR A 52 0.68 18.73 22.01
C THR A 52 1.41 17.39 22.16
N PHE A 53 0.92 16.48 23.01
CA PHE A 53 1.57 15.18 23.23
C PHE A 53 1.13 14.11 22.22
N PHE A 54 -0.16 14.06 21.88
CA PHE A 54 -0.72 12.98 21.05
C PHE A 54 -0.74 13.26 19.54
N SER A 55 -0.49 14.50 19.10
CA SER A 55 -0.57 14.90 17.69
C SER A 55 0.34 14.09 16.77
N HIS A 56 1.61 13.87 17.16
CA HIS A 56 2.55 13.09 16.35
C HIS A 56 2.14 11.62 16.25
N GLN A 57 1.66 11.05 17.36
CA GLN A 57 1.20 9.66 17.39
C GLN A 57 -0.08 9.48 16.57
N ALA A 58 -1.00 10.44 16.62
CA ALA A 58 -2.21 10.42 15.81
C ALA A 58 -1.92 10.60 14.32
N LEU A 59 -0.99 11.50 13.96
CA LEU A 59 -0.52 11.63 12.57
C LEU A 59 0.09 10.32 12.07
N PHE A 60 0.94 9.69 12.88
CA PHE A 60 1.54 8.39 12.55
C PHE A 60 0.45 7.32 12.32
N GLN A 61 -0.54 7.23 13.21
CA GLN A 61 -1.65 6.27 13.04
C GLN A 61 -2.54 6.60 11.83
N ALA A 62 -2.80 7.87 11.54
CA ALA A 62 -3.56 8.28 10.36
C ALA A 62 -2.83 7.91 9.07
N MET A 63 -1.52 8.13 8.99
CA MET A 63 -0.72 7.75 7.82
C MET A 63 -0.65 6.22 7.67
N TRP A 64 -0.51 5.48 8.77
CA TRP A 64 -0.63 4.03 8.74
C TRP A 64 -2.02 3.56 8.27
N ALA A 65 -3.10 4.26 8.65
CA ALA A 65 -4.45 3.94 8.18
C ALA A 65 -4.56 4.13 6.67
N VAL A 66 -4.06 5.26 6.14
CA VAL A 66 -4.00 5.50 4.69
C VAL A 66 -3.22 4.39 4.00
N PHE A 67 -2.03 4.04 4.50
CA PHE A 67 -1.23 2.95 3.95
C PHE A 67 -1.99 1.62 3.93
N ALA A 68 -2.62 1.24 5.04
CA ALA A 68 -3.34 -0.02 5.18
C ALA A 68 -4.55 -0.12 4.24
N VAL A 69 -5.32 0.96 4.12
CA VAL A 69 -6.45 1.05 3.19
C VAL A 69 -5.98 0.98 1.74
N SER A 70 -4.94 1.74 1.37
CA SER A 70 -4.38 1.69 0.03
C SER A 70 -3.81 0.30 -0.31
N LEU A 71 -3.16 -0.36 0.65
CA LEU A 71 -2.65 -1.72 0.49
C LEU A 71 -3.77 -2.73 0.26
N LEU A 72 -4.87 -2.60 1.00
CA LEU A 72 -6.07 -3.42 0.82
C LEU A 72 -6.67 -3.21 -0.57
N ILE A 73 -6.86 -1.96 -0.99
CA ILE A 73 -7.40 -1.62 -2.32
C ILE A 73 -6.48 -2.16 -3.42
N ALA A 74 -5.16 -2.02 -3.27
CA ALA A 74 -4.19 -2.57 -4.21
C ALA A 74 -4.29 -4.11 -4.30
N GLY A 75 -4.38 -4.79 -3.14
CA GLY A 75 -4.56 -6.24 -3.10
C GLY A 75 -5.83 -6.71 -3.79
N VAL A 76 -6.97 -6.08 -3.50
CA VAL A 76 -8.26 -6.36 -4.17
C VAL A 76 -8.16 -6.10 -5.68
N SER A 77 -7.51 -5.00 -6.09
CA SER A 77 -7.31 -4.66 -7.50
C SER A 77 -6.50 -5.73 -8.23
N LEU A 78 -5.44 -6.24 -7.61
CA LEU A 78 -4.63 -7.33 -8.15
C LEU A 78 -5.43 -8.64 -8.27
N ILE A 79 -6.25 -8.99 -7.28
CA ILE A 79 -7.13 -10.17 -7.37
C ILE A 79 -8.09 -10.03 -8.56
N VAL A 80 -8.78 -8.90 -8.67
CA VAL A 80 -9.73 -8.63 -9.76
C VAL A 80 -9.02 -8.67 -11.11
N SER A 81 -7.84 -8.07 -11.20
CA SER A 81 -7.03 -8.06 -12.42
C SER A 81 -6.52 -9.45 -12.80
N GLY A 82 -6.08 -10.25 -11.82
CA GLY A 82 -5.65 -11.64 -12.01
C GLY A 82 -6.79 -12.54 -12.50
N VAL A 83 -7.97 -12.42 -11.90
CA VAL A 83 -9.19 -13.17 -12.31
C VAL A 83 -9.64 -12.75 -13.71
N ARG A 84 -9.61 -11.46 -14.02
CA ARG A 84 -9.96 -10.94 -15.36
C ARG A 84 -8.86 -11.14 -16.40
N GLY A 85 -7.69 -11.66 -16.01
CA GLY A 85 -6.54 -11.84 -16.89
C GLY A 85 -5.99 -10.54 -17.48
N LYS A 86 -6.18 -9.41 -16.78
CA LYS A 86 -5.61 -8.11 -17.19
C LYS A 86 -4.09 -8.17 -17.11
N ARG A 87 -3.43 -7.47 -18.04
CA ARG A 87 -1.96 -7.35 -18.10
C ARG A 87 -1.45 -5.93 -17.86
N ARG A 88 -2.34 -4.94 -17.94
CA ARG A 88 -2.08 -3.52 -17.71
C ARG A 88 -3.10 -3.00 -16.71
N ASP A 89 -2.76 -1.90 -16.06
CA ASP A 89 -3.60 -1.21 -15.07
C ASP A 89 -4.09 -2.16 -13.97
N LEU A 90 -3.14 -2.91 -13.41
CA LEU A 90 -3.41 -3.92 -12.40
C LEU A 90 -3.86 -3.31 -11.08
N VAL A 91 -3.28 -2.15 -10.74
CA VAL A 91 -3.59 -1.34 -9.56
C VAL A 91 -3.83 0.10 -10.04
N PRO A 92 -4.86 0.81 -9.54
CA PRO A 92 -5.06 2.21 -9.88
C PRO A 92 -3.86 3.07 -9.46
N GLY A 93 -3.43 3.99 -10.32
CA GLY A 93 -2.30 4.89 -10.04
C GLY A 93 -2.48 5.65 -8.73
N LEU A 94 -3.63 6.31 -8.55
CA LEU A 94 -3.96 7.02 -7.32
C LEU A 94 -3.77 6.17 -6.03
N THR A 95 -4.05 4.87 -6.08
CA THR A 95 -3.82 3.95 -4.96
C THR A 95 -2.33 3.78 -4.66
N LEU A 96 -1.49 3.64 -5.70
CA LEU A 96 -0.04 3.55 -5.58
C LEU A 96 0.57 4.85 -5.06
N TYR A 97 0.06 6.01 -5.52
CA TYR A 97 0.47 7.32 -5.02
C TYR A 97 0.21 7.45 -3.52
N PHE A 98 -1.02 7.16 -3.06
CA PHE A 98 -1.34 7.24 -1.63
C PHE A 98 -0.57 6.21 -0.80
N LEU A 99 -0.37 5.00 -1.31
CA LEU A 99 0.44 3.96 -0.67
C LEU A 99 1.89 4.43 -0.49
N GLY A 100 2.48 5.01 -1.53
CA GLY A 100 3.86 5.50 -1.49
C GLY A 100 4.03 6.74 -0.63
N ALA A 101 3.13 7.72 -0.74
CA ALA A 101 3.17 8.96 0.04
C ALA A 101 3.00 8.69 1.54
N SER A 102 2.03 7.86 1.92
CA SER A 102 1.83 7.48 3.33
C SER A 102 3.05 6.76 3.92
N LEU A 103 3.69 5.89 3.13
CA LEU A 103 4.90 5.19 3.56
C LEU A 103 6.11 6.12 3.68
N ALA A 104 6.27 7.08 2.76
CA ALA A 104 7.32 8.09 2.83
C ALA A 104 7.16 9.00 4.05
N ILE A 105 5.93 9.47 4.34
CA ILE A 105 5.64 10.29 5.52
C ILE A 105 5.91 9.50 6.80
N ASN A 106 5.44 8.25 6.89
CA ASN A 106 5.75 7.38 8.02
C ASN A 106 7.26 7.12 8.16
N GLY A 107 7.97 6.97 7.05
CA GLY A 107 9.42 6.81 7.04
C GLY A 107 10.14 8.04 7.58
N LEU A 108 9.75 9.25 7.16
CA LEU A 108 10.27 10.49 7.71
C LEU A 108 10.01 10.61 9.21
N LEU A 109 8.81 10.26 9.68
CA LEU A 109 8.49 10.22 11.10
C LEU A 109 9.39 9.21 11.85
N LEU A 110 9.59 8.01 11.31
CA LEU A 110 10.49 7.01 11.91
C LEU A 110 11.94 7.53 12.05
N LEU A 111 12.42 8.31 11.08
CA LEU A 111 13.74 8.95 11.19
C LEU A 111 13.81 9.91 12.38
N THR A 112 12.75 10.70 12.63
CA THR A 112 12.70 11.62 13.79
C THR A 112 12.72 10.89 15.13
N TYR A 113 12.25 9.64 15.18
CA TYR A 113 12.29 8.78 16.37
C TYR A 113 13.55 7.90 16.47
N GLY A 114 14.55 8.11 15.60
CA GLY A 114 15.83 7.37 15.64
C GLY A 114 15.80 6.00 14.96
N HIS A 115 14.70 5.62 14.30
CA HIS A 115 14.57 4.37 13.56
C HIS A 115 15.14 4.49 12.14
N LEU A 116 16.44 4.73 12.02
CA LEU A 116 17.12 5.09 10.77
C LEU A 116 16.90 4.07 9.63
N LEU A 117 17.14 2.78 9.89
CA LEU A 117 17.03 1.74 8.87
C LEU A 117 15.57 1.58 8.38
N TYR A 118 14.62 1.53 9.31
CA TYR A 118 13.20 1.37 8.97
C TYR A 118 12.67 2.60 8.24
N GLY A 119 13.07 3.80 8.67
CA GLY A 119 12.69 5.04 8.00
C GLY A 119 13.23 5.11 6.57
N ALA A 120 14.52 4.79 6.37
CA ALA A 120 15.13 4.77 5.04
C ALA A 120 14.47 3.76 4.10
N LEU A 121 14.18 2.55 4.59
CA LEU A 121 13.48 1.52 3.81
C LEU A 121 12.06 1.95 3.44
N ALA A 122 11.32 2.52 4.40
CA ALA A 122 9.96 3.00 4.14
C ALA A 122 9.94 4.10 3.07
N ILE A 123 10.86 5.06 3.14
CA ILE A 123 11.00 6.12 2.13
C ILE A 123 11.36 5.52 0.76
N ALA A 124 12.34 4.61 0.72
CA ALA A 124 12.76 3.98 -0.54
C ALA A 124 11.63 3.20 -1.21
N ILE A 125 10.91 2.37 -0.44
CA ILE A 125 9.75 1.61 -0.95
C ILE A 125 8.64 2.56 -1.38
N GLY A 126 8.38 3.62 -0.61
CA GLY A 126 7.36 4.61 -0.93
C GLY A 126 7.66 5.36 -2.23
N ALA A 127 8.93 5.75 -2.43
CA ALA A 127 9.40 6.38 -3.65
C ALA A 127 9.25 5.44 -4.86
N VAL A 128 9.58 4.16 -4.72
CA VAL A 128 9.37 3.16 -5.79
C VAL A 128 7.88 3.05 -6.15
N ALA A 129 6.98 3.02 -5.17
CA ALA A 129 5.54 2.96 -5.44
C ALA A 129 5.03 4.17 -6.23
N ILE A 130 5.50 5.38 -5.90
CA ILE A 130 5.17 6.62 -6.62
C ILE A 130 5.79 6.60 -8.04
N LEU A 131 7.04 6.15 -8.19
CA LEU A 131 7.68 6.08 -9.50
C LEU A 131 6.99 5.07 -10.43
N VAL A 132 6.52 3.95 -9.89
CA VAL A 132 5.74 2.96 -10.64
C VAL A 132 4.42 3.56 -11.13
N GLU A 133 3.77 4.38 -10.31
CA GLU A 133 2.55 5.10 -10.68
C GLU A 133 2.77 6.02 -11.89
N TRP A 134 3.79 6.88 -11.85
CA TRP A 134 4.15 7.73 -13.00
C TRP A 134 4.57 6.93 -14.23
N GLY A 135 5.17 5.76 -14.05
CA GLY A 135 5.48 4.85 -15.16
C GLY A 135 4.26 4.22 -15.82
N THR A 136 3.10 4.22 -15.15
CA THR A 136 1.85 3.65 -15.67
C THR A 136 0.91 4.65 -16.33
N GLU A 137 1.05 5.95 -16.07
CA GLU A 137 0.21 7.00 -16.69
C GLU A 137 0.69 7.44 -18.09
N VAL A 138 1.92 7.11 -18.50
CA VAL A 138 2.57 7.64 -19.73
C VAL A 138 2.48 6.68 -20.94
N VAL A 139 1.43 5.85 -21.06
CA VAL A 139 1.26 4.93 -22.22
C VAL A 139 -0.11 5.05 -22.88
#